data_AF-A0AAD9KRP7-F1
#
_entry.id   AF-A0AAD9KRP7-F1
#
_cell.length_a   1.000
_cell.length_b   1.000
_cell.length_c   1.000
_cell.angle_alpha   90.00
_cell.angle_beta   90.00
_cell.angle_gamma   90.00
#
_symmetry.space_group_name_H-M   'P 1'
#
loop_
_entity.id
_entity.type
_entity.pdbx_description
1 polymer ?
#
loop_
_entity_poly.entity_id
_entity_poly.type
_entity_poly.pdbx_seq_one_letter_code
_entity_poly.pdbx_strand_id
1 'polypeptide(L)'
;MGSYISTLGTGLYQSYTATVTQATLLYQRYTARPVARFRRPDYLKWLKAGMALKCCGEGLVDFCTDVITTFHTTLITQHGPAVCSSPLNPKKMTYDRGSKSWRVNCACGVCDTWLQSIASELATNQYSWKNTDVNEWPLHPWQLAKVFMGDGKDPTNHDPADTDTAGFLQLIINCQLFANRLVEAKVKSVREVRNDILHSPNFEVTSADLTTYLDKMTDLLQEPALQQYASARRAVDEINKIDATSLDVNVAAVRDHESIMYKQMVVEQTTNLKVFRRYKQTLIVIYQ
;
A
#
# COMPACT_ATOMS: atom_id res chain seq x y z
N MET A 1 -20.47 9.88 33.57
CA MET A 1 -19.68 9.88 32.32
C MET A 1 -18.23 9.44 32.52
N GLY A 2 -17.55 9.81 33.61
CA GLY A 2 -16.15 9.39 33.87
C GLY A 2 -15.91 7.88 33.99
N SER A 3 -16.89 7.09 34.45
CA SER A 3 -16.77 5.62 34.56
C SER A 3 -16.91 4.88 33.22
N TYR A 4 -17.57 5.47 32.22
CA TYR A 4 -17.76 4.85 30.91
C TYR A 4 -16.49 5.00 30.04
N ILE A 5 -15.80 6.14 30.19
CA ILE A 5 -14.53 6.45 29.49
C ILE A 5 -13.37 5.61 30.06
N SER A 6 -13.33 5.38 31.38
CA SER A 6 -12.31 4.51 31.97
C SER A 6 -12.43 3.06 31.53
N THR A 7 -13.65 2.57 31.35
CA THR A 7 -13.96 1.18 30.92
C THR A 7 -13.67 0.96 29.42
N LEU A 8 -13.94 1.95 28.57
CA LEU A 8 -13.52 1.94 27.16
C LEU A 8 -11.99 2.05 27.02
N GLY A 9 -11.34 2.84 27.88
CA GLY A 9 -9.89 2.99 27.93
C GLY A 9 -9.16 1.71 28.32
N THR A 10 -9.70 0.92 29.26
CA THR A 10 -9.14 -0.37 29.67
C THR A 10 -9.39 -1.47 28.64
N GLY A 11 -10.56 -1.52 28.00
CA GLY A 11 -10.84 -2.48 26.92
C GLY A 11 -9.95 -2.28 25.68
N LEU A 12 -9.74 -1.02 25.28
CA LEU A 12 -8.81 -0.66 24.20
C LEU A 12 -7.35 -0.90 24.60
N TYR A 13 -6.98 -0.69 25.87
CA TYR A 13 -5.65 -1.01 26.39
C TYR A 13 -5.37 -2.53 26.45
N GLN A 14 -6.38 -3.34 26.77
CA GLN A 14 -6.29 -4.81 26.74
C GLN A 14 -6.23 -5.37 25.31
N SER A 15 -6.99 -4.79 24.37
CA SER A 15 -6.86 -5.08 22.94
C SER A 15 -5.48 -4.64 22.38
N TYR A 16 -4.96 -3.51 22.87
CA TYR A 16 -3.63 -2.99 22.56
C TYR A 16 -2.49 -3.87 23.11
N THR A 17 -2.54 -4.29 24.38
CA THR A 17 -1.56 -5.22 24.93
C THR A 17 -1.67 -6.57 24.26
N ALA A 18 -2.86 -7.06 23.90
CA ALA A 18 -3.01 -8.27 23.10
C ALA A 18 -2.31 -8.15 21.74
N THR A 19 -2.48 -7.03 21.01
CA THR A 19 -1.89 -6.83 19.68
C THR A 19 -0.36 -6.64 19.72
N VAL A 20 0.15 -5.86 20.68
CA VAL A 20 1.61 -5.68 20.88
C VAL A 20 2.25 -6.95 21.42
N THR A 21 1.54 -7.70 22.28
CA THR A 21 1.97 -9.04 22.73
C THR A 21 1.95 -10.02 21.58
N GLN A 22 0.98 -9.95 20.66
CA GLN A 22 0.94 -10.80 19.47
C GLN A 22 2.08 -10.47 18.50
N ALA A 23 2.40 -9.19 18.29
CA ALA A 23 3.57 -8.76 17.50
C ALA A 23 4.92 -9.14 18.16
N THR A 24 5.01 -9.02 19.48
CA THR A 24 6.20 -9.41 20.26
C THR A 24 6.35 -10.93 20.33
N LEU A 25 5.26 -11.68 20.46
CA LEU A 25 5.23 -13.14 20.36
C LEU A 25 5.51 -13.61 18.93
N LEU A 26 5.09 -12.87 17.90
CA LEU A 26 5.46 -13.13 16.51
C LEU A 26 6.96 -12.96 16.30
N TYR A 27 7.56 -11.90 16.86
CA TYR A 27 9.00 -11.66 16.85
C TYR A 27 9.81 -12.67 17.71
N GLN A 28 9.27 -13.10 18.85
CA GLN A 28 9.88 -14.12 19.72
C GLN A 28 9.72 -15.55 19.15
N ARG A 29 8.59 -15.86 18.48
CA ARG A 29 8.43 -17.10 17.68
C ARG A 29 9.34 -17.08 16.44
N TYR A 30 9.58 -15.90 15.87
CA TYR A 30 10.49 -15.66 14.76
C TYR A 30 11.94 -16.05 15.11
N THR A 31 12.44 -15.72 16.30
CA THR A 31 13.80 -16.08 16.74
C THR A 31 13.93 -17.50 17.31
N ALA A 32 12.87 -18.11 17.83
CA ALA A 32 12.97 -19.36 18.60
C ALA A 32 12.80 -20.67 17.80
N ARG A 33 12.25 -20.67 16.57
CA ARG A 33 12.10 -21.92 15.76
C ARG A 33 12.36 -21.75 14.26
N PRO A 34 13.62 -21.63 13.81
CA PRO A 34 13.92 -21.33 12.41
C PRO A 34 13.86 -22.52 11.44
N VAL A 35 13.61 -23.77 11.86
CA VAL A 35 13.76 -24.94 10.97
C VAL A 35 12.51 -25.81 10.86
N ALA A 36 11.72 -25.95 11.94
CA ALA A 36 10.56 -26.84 11.94
C ALA A 36 9.40 -26.33 11.07
N ARG A 37 9.19 -25.00 11.00
CA ARG A 37 8.09 -24.41 10.21
C ARG A 37 8.28 -24.57 8.71
N PHE A 38 9.53 -24.62 8.23
CA PHE A 38 9.87 -24.86 6.82
C PHE A 38 9.61 -26.29 6.37
N ARG A 39 9.23 -27.18 7.29
CA ARG A 39 8.77 -28.54 6.98
C ARG A 39 7.24 -28.62 6.92
N ARG A 40 6.51 -27.54 7.22
CA ARG A 40 5.04 -27.51 7.18
C ARG A 40 4.61 -27.16 5.75
N PRO A 41 3.90 -28.05 5.03
CA PRO A 41 3.51 -27.80 3.66
C PRO A 41 2.67 -26.54 3.48
N ASP A 42 1.75 -26.24 4.39
CA ASP A 42 0.84 -25.08 4.25
C ASP A 42 1.55 -23.75 4.52
N TYR A 43 2.62 -23.78 5.33
CA TYR A 43 3.49 -22.62 5.53
C TYR A 43 4.34 -22.32 4.28
N LEU A 44 4.85 -23.34 3.60
CA LEU A 44 5.57 -23.16 2.34
C LEU A 44 4.64 -22.60 1.25
N LYS A 45 3.36 -23.01 1.22
CA LYS A 45 2.35 -22.43 0.32
C LYS A 45 2.08 -20.96 0.63
N TRP A 46 1.97 -20.61 1.91
CA TRP A 46 1.84 -19.21 2.33
C TRP A 46 3.03 -18.36 1.85
N LEU A 47 4.26 -18.88 1.96
CA LEU A 47 5.44 -18.21 1.41
C LEU A 47 5.36 -18.05 -0.10
N LYS A 48 4.99 -19.09 -0.86
CA LYS A 48 4.82 -18.99 -2.31
C LYS A 48 3.80 -17.93 -2.69
N ALA A 49 2.64 -17.89 -2.03
CA ALA A 49 1.61 -16.90 -2.27
C ALA A 49 2.14 -15.47 -2.04
N GLY A 50 2.92 -15.28 -0.96
CA GLY A 50 3.58 -14.02 -0.66
C GLY A 50 4.62 -13.59 -1.69
N MET A 51 5.44 -14.53 -2.16
CA MET A 51 6.43 -14.30 -3.22
C MET A 51 5.75 -13.89 -4.53
N ALA A 52 4.71 -14.63 -4.93
CA ALA A 52 3.92 -14.32 -6.11
C ALA A 52 3.25 -12.93 -6.01
N LEU A 53 2.77 -12.55 -4.82
CA LEU A 53 2.20 -11.22 -4.58
C LEU A 53 3.22 -10.10 -4.74
N LYS A 54 4.47 -10.32 -4.33
CA LYS A 54 5.57 -9.38 -4.59
C LYS A 54 5.83 -9.25 -6.09
N CYS A 55 5.94 -10.37 -6.81
CA CYS A 55 6.10 -10.35 -8.27
C CYS A 55 4.94 -9.63 -8.95
N CYS A 56 3.71 -9.82 -8.47
CA CYS A 56 2.54 -9.08 -8.96
C CYS A 56 2.71 -7.56 -8.79
N GLY A 57 3.23 -7.09 -7.64
CA GLY A 57 3.54 -5.67 -7.44
C GLY A 57 4.61 -5.16 -8.41
N GLU A 58 5.69 -5.91 -8.58
CA GLU A 58 6.78 -5.59 -9.54
C GLU A 58 6.27 -5.52 -10.98
N GLY A 59 5.30 -6.38 -11.34
CA GLY A 59 4.66 -6.35 -12.65
C GLY A 59 3.91 -5.06 -12.96
N LEU A 60 3.38 -4.38 -11.93
CA LEU A 60 2.59 -3.15 -12.05
C LEU A 60 3.43 -1.87 -12.13
N VAL A 61 4.72 -1.94 -11.81
CA VAL A 61 5.62 -0.78 -11.67
C VAL A 61 5.63 0.07 -12.94
N ASP A 62 6.00 -0.50 -14.09
CA ASP A 62 6.18 0.26 -15.34
C ASP A 62 4.86 0.87 -15.80
N PHE A 63 3.76 0.12 -15.72
CA PHE A 63 2.42 0.59 -16.08
C PHE A 63 1.96 1.78 -15.23
N CYS A 64 2.09 1.68 -13.91
CA CYS A 64 1.68 2.77 -13.02
C CYS A 64 2.58 3.99 -13.20
N THR A 65 3.88 3.77 -13.43
CA THR A 65 4.85 4.83 -13.70
C THR A 65 4.49 5.59 -14.98
N ASP A 66 4.17 4.88 -16.06
CA ASP A 66 3.80 5.49 -17.34
C ASP A 66 2.52 6.34 -17.23
N VAL A 67 1.47 5.79 -16.62
CA VAL A 67 0.20 6.51 -16.42
C VAL A 67 0.39 7.79 -15.61
N ILE A 68 1.14 7.71 -14.50
CA ILE A 68 1.36 8.86 -13.62
C ILE A 68 2.32 9.88 -14.25
N THR A 69 3.34 9.44 -14.97
CA THR A 69 4.26 10.33 -15.68
C THR A 69 3.55 11.10 -16.79
N THR A 70 2.67 10.41 -17.54
CA THR A 70 1.84 11.04 -18.57
C THR A 70 0.92 12.11 -17.98
N PHE A 71 0.27 11.81 -16.85
CA PHE A 71 -0.56 12.77 -16.14
C PHE A 71 0.25 13.96 -15.64
N HIS A 72 1.40 13.73 -15.02
CA HIS A 72 2.30 14.78 -14.56
C HIS A 72 2.76 15.71 -15.70
N THR A 73 3.15 15.16 -16.84
CA THR A 73 3.51 15.97 -18.03
C THR A 73 2.33 16.81 -18.53
N THR A 74 1.11 16.27 -18.45
CA THR A 74 -0.11 17.03 -18.77
C THR A 74 -0.29 18.22 -17.81
N LEU A 75 -0.09 18.02 -16.51
CA LEU A 75 -0.16 19.10 -15.52
C LEU A 75 0.91 20.17 -15.71
N ILE A 76 2.16 19.78 -16.00
CA ILE A 76 3.24 20.72 -16.32
C ILE A 76 2.88 21.56 -17.54
N THR A 77 2.31 20.93 -18.57
CA THR A 77 1.92 21.65 -19.79
C THR A 77 0.79 22.64 -19.54
N GLN A 78 -0.17 22.29 -18.68
CA GLN A 78 -1.34 23.12 -18.36
C GLN A 78 -1.00 24.28 -17.42
N HIS A 79 -0.21 24.01 -16.38
CA HIS A 79 -0.01 24.94 -15.24
C HIS A 79 1.41 25.50 -15.14
N GLY A 80 2.33 25.02 -15.98
CA GLY A 80 3.75 25.37 -15.97
C GLY A 80 4.56 24.59 -14.93
N PRO A 81 5.91 24.59 -15.05
CA PRO A 81 6.80 23.89 -14.11
C PRO A 81 7.07 24.69 -12.82
N ALA A 82 6.31 25.76 -12.56
CA ALA A 82 6.60 26.69 -11.50
C ALA A 82 6.42 26.03 -10.11
N VAL A 83 7.53 25.93 -9.36
CA VAL A 83 7.51 25.51 -7.96
C VAL A 83 6.92 26.65 -7.11
N CYS A 84 6.01 26.35 -6.17
CA CYS A 84 5.46 27.35 -5.24
C CYS A 84 6.61 28.06 -4.53
N SER A 85 6.79 29.35 -4.82
CA SER A 85 7.82 30.22 -4.24
C SER A 85 7.42 30.80 -2.89
N SER A 86 6.31 30.33 -2.31
CA SER A 86 5.78 30.83 -1.04
C SER A 86 6.71 30.49 0.12
N PRO A 87 7.02 31.46 1.00
CA PRO A 87 7.78 31.20 2.23
C PRO A 87 6.95 30.41 3.26
N LEU A 88 5.63 30.36 3.12
CA LEU A 88 4.77 29.48 3.90
C LEU A 88 4.92 28.06 3.37
N ASN A 89 5.50 27.19 4.20
CA ASN A 89 5.73 25.79 3.89
C ASN A 89 4.41 25.11 3.43
N PRO A 90 4.25 24.79 2.13
CA PRO A 90 3.00 24.26 1.60
C PRO A 90 2.74 22.80 2.02
N LYS A 91 3.61 22.20 2.86
CA LYS A 91 3.40 20.89 3.49
C LYS A 91 2.11 20.78 4.30
N LYS A 92 1.48 21.89 4.69
CA LYS A 92 0.23 21.88 5.47
C LYS A 92 -0.97 22.09 4.57
N MET A 93 -1.46 20.99 3.99
CA MET A 93 -2.82 20.94 3.47
C MET A 93 -3.82 21.07 4.61
N THR A 94 -4.83 21.93 4.43
CA THR A 94 -5.91 22.12 5.39
C THR A 94 -7.23 21.64 4.78
N TYR A 95 -8.05 21.00 5.61
CA TYR A 95 -9.41 20.66 5.23
C TYR A 95 -10.34 21.78 5.67
N ASP A 96 -10.92 22.49 4.70
CA ASP A 96 -11.92 23.50 4.94
C ASP A 96 -13.27 22.81 5.17
N ARG A 97 -13.77 22.88 6.40
CA ARG A 97 -15.06 22.28 6.78
C ARG A 97 -16.26 22.99 6.16
N GLY A 98 -16.14 24.27 5.82
CA GLY A 98 -17.21 25.06 5.22
C GLY A 98 -17.42 24.67 3.76
N SER A 99 -16.34 24.65 2.97
CA SER A 99 -16.39 24.24 1.57
C SER A 99 -16.26 22.71 1.35
N LYS A 100 -16.03 21.94 2.41
CA LYS A 100 -15.79 20.48 2.38
C LYS A 100 -14.70 20.08 1.38
N SER A 101 -13.67 20.91 1.25
CA SER A 101 -12.58 20.71 0.31
C SER A 101 -11.22 20.83 1.00
N TRP A 102 -10.24 20.14 0.44
CA TRP A 102 -8.84 20.39 0.79
C TRP A 102 -8.37 21.69 0.14
N ARG A 103 -7.45 22.39 0.80
CA ARG A 103 -6.77 23.58 0.28
C ARG A 103 -5.30 23.53 0.64
N VAL A 104 -4.46 24.10 -0.22
CA VAL A 104 -3.07 24.36 0.13
C VAL A 104 -3.00 25.77 0.70
N ASN A 105 -2.44 25.93 1.91
CA ASN A 105 -2.16 27.25 2.46
C ASN A 105 -0.93 27.88 1.77
N CYS A 106 -0.96 28.07 0.44
CA CYS A 106 0.06 28.78 -0.35
C CYS A 106 -0.60 29.94 -1.09
N ALA A 107 -0.05 31.15 -0.96
CA ALA A 107 -0.60 32.36 -1.58
C ALA A 107 -0.33 32.46 -3.10
N CYS A 108 0.37 31.49 -3.70
CA CYS A 108 0.78 31.57 -5.11
C CYS A 108 -0.33 31.19 -6.11
N GLY A 109 -1.45 30.61 -5.65
CA GLY A 109 -2.53 30.09 -6.51
C GLY A 109 -2.20 28.82 -7.31
N VAL A 110 -0.94 28.62 -7.71
CA VAL A 110 -0.47 27.44 -8.47
C VAL A 110 -0.73 26.14 -7.70
N CYS A 111 -0.46 26.11 -6.40
CA CYS A 111 -0.72 24.91 -5.59
C CYS A 111 -2.19 24.49 -5.58
N ASP A 112 -3.12 25.44 -5.58
CA ASP A 112 -4.55 25.13 -5.59
C ASP A 112 -4.99 24.60 -6.96
N THR A 113 -4.39 25.08 -8.06
CA THR A 113 -4.68 24.54 -9.40
C THR A 113 -4.22 23.10 -9.56
N TRP A 114 -2.99 22.79 -9.12
CA TRP A 114 -2.49 21.41 -9.08
C TRP A 114 -3.35 20.52 -8.18
N LEU A 115 -3.70 21.01 -6.99
CA LEU A 115 -4.58 20.30 -6.07
C LEU A 115 -5.91 19.92 -6.72
N GLN A 116 -6.55 20.88 -7.41
CA GLN A 116 -7.82 20.64 -8.10
C GLN A 116 -7.68 19.60 -9.21
N SER A 117 -6.62 19.68 -10.03
CA SER A 117 -6.39 18.70 -11.09
C SER A 117 -6.06 17.30 -10.55
N ILE A 118 -5.34 17.18 -9.43
CA ILE A 118 -5.10 15.87 -8.79
C ILE A 118 -6.41 15.36 -8.17
N ALA A 119 -7.19 16.24 -7.53
CA ALA A 119 -8.45 15.89 -6.90
C ALA A 119 -9.53 15.46 -7.89
N SER A 120 -9.52 15.97 -9.13
CA SER A 120 -10.48 15.55 -10.16
C SER A 120 -10.27 14.09 -10.60
N GLU A 121 -9.08 13.54 -10.40
CA GLU A 121 -8.76 12.15 -10.70
C GLU A 121 -9.08 11.19 -9.55
N LEU A 122 -9.68 11.66 -8.45
CA LEU A 122 -10.06 10.79 -7.33
C LEU A 122 -11.32 9.98 -7.66
N ALA A 123 -11.20 8.66 -7.65
CA ALA A 123 -12.30 7.72 -7.85
C ALA A 123 -13.03 7.36 -6.55
N THR A 124 -12.32 7.43 -5.41
CA THR A 124 -12.87 7.08 -4.10
C THR A 124 -12.46 8.10 -3.04
N ASN A 125 -13.02 7.99 -1.83
CA ASN A 125 -12.62 8.80 -0.68
C ASN A 125 -11.42 8.23 0.10
N GLN A 126 -10.76 7.19 -0.41
CA GLN A 126 -9.65 6.50 0.27
C GLN A 126 -8.27 7.06 -0.11
N TYR A 127 -8.13 8.38 -0.20
CA TYR A 127 -6.88 9.07 -0.54
C TYR A 127 -6.21 9.69 0.69
N SER A 128 -4.91 9.99 0.59
CA SER A 128 -4.18 10.69 1.66
C SER A 128 -3.22 11.74 1.12
N TRP A 129 -3.64 12.99 1.26
CA TRP A 129 -2.83 14.18 1.01
C TRP A 129 -1.58 14.30 1.90
N LYS A 130 -1.50 13.53 2.99
CA LYS A 130 -0.35 13.54 3.91
C LYS A 130 0.85 12.78 3.36
N ASN A 131 0.65 11.95 2.34
CA ASN A 131 1.72 11.15 1.76
C ASN A 131 2.57 11.94 0.77
N THR A 132 2.07 13.07 0.27
CA THR A 132 2.74 13.86 -0.76
C THR A 132 3.36 15.13 -0.21
N ASP A 133 4.44 15.60 -0.83
CA ASP A 133 4.96 16.95 -0.63
C ASP A 133 4.54 17.85 -1.80
N VAL A 134 3.80 18.92 -1.51
CA VAL A 134 3.28 19.86 -2.51
C VAL A 134 4.40 20.55 -3.27
N ASN A 135 5.56 20.77 -2.65
CA ASN A 135 6.71 21.39 -3.33
C ASN A 135 7.30 20.50 -4.42
N GLU A 136 7.10 19.19 -4.29
CA GLU A 136 7.68 18.18 -5.16
C GLU A 136 6.73 17.81 -6.31
N TRP A 137 5.49 18.31 -6.32
CA TRP A 137 4.53 18.04 -7.39
C TRP A 137 5.03 18.38 -8.79
N PRO A 138 5.71 19.52 -9.04
CA PRO A 138 6.22 19.84 -10.37
C PRO A 138 7.52 19.09 -10.73
N LEU A 139 8.17 18.46 -9.75
CA LEU A 139 9.51 17.88 -9.88
C LEU A 139 9.45 16.35 -9.99
N HIS A 140 8.50 15.73 -9.30
CA HIS A 140 8.46 14.29 -9.11
C HIS A 140 7.04 13.75 -9.35
N PRO A 141 6.81 13.07 -10.50
CA PRO A 141 5.50 12.49 -10.83
C PRO A 141 4.95 11.59 -9.73
N TRP A 142 5.81 10.84 -9.05
CA TRP A 142 5.39 9.88 -8.03
C TRP A 142 4.77 10.54 -6.79
N GLN A 143 5.02 11.82 -6.54
CA GLN A 143 4.34 12.56 -5.48
C GLN A 143 2.83 12.66 -5.75
N LEU A 144 2.43 12.75 -7.02
CA LEU A 144 1.02 12.72 -7.39
C LEU A 144 0.40 11.35 -7.06
N ALA A 145 1.10 10.26 -7.40
CA ALA A 145 0.64 8.89 -7.16
C ALA A 145 0.34 8.62 -5.67
N LYS A 146 1.19 9.13 -4.77
CA LYS A 146 1.09 8.90 -3.32
C LYS A 146 -0.24 9.33 -2.72
N VAL A 147 -0.90 10.33 -3.30
CA VAL A 147 -2.23 10.79 -2.86
C VAL A 147 -3.24 9.65 -2.95
N PHE A 148 -3.17 8.86 -4.02
CA PHE A 148 -4.11 7.78 -4.30
C PHE A 148 -3.81 6.49 -3.53
N MET A 149 -2.65 6.35 -2.89
CA MET A 149 -2.27 5.11 -2.19
C MET A 149 -2.93 4.91 -0.81
N GLY A 150 -3.74 5.87 -0.34
CA GLY A 150 -4.42 5.81 0.95
C GLY A 150 -3.50 6.08 2.15
N ASP A 151 -4.07 6.10 3.36
CA ASP A 151 -3.31 6.42 4.57
C ASP A 151 -2.24 5.36 4.90
N GLY A 152 -1.16 5.81 5.53
CA GLY A 152 -0.22 4.88 6.16
C GLY A 152 0.92 4.37 5.28
N LYS A 153 1.20 5.06 4.19
CA LYS A 153 2.41 4.83 3.40
C LYS A 153 3.57 5.65 3.96
N ASP A 154 4.78 5.15 3.74
CA ASP A 154 5.98 5.86 4.16
C ASP A 154 6.14 7.12 3.29
N PRO A 155 6.11 8.33 3.87
CA PRO A 155 6.30 9.57 3.10
C PRO A 155 7.67 9.64 2.42
N THR A 156 8.65 8.83 2.86
CA THR A 156 10.02 8.75 2.31
C THR A 156 10.17 7.81 1.12
N ASN A 157 9.14 7.03 0.76
CA ASN A 157 9.15 6.32 -0.52
C ASN A 157 9.10 7.36 -1.63
N HIS A 158 10.13 7.53 -2.44
CA HIS A 158 10.14 8.54 -3.51
C HIS A 158 9.94 7.95 -4.91
N ASP A 159 9.93 6.63 -5.02
CA ASP A 159 10.07 5.92 -6.30
C ASP A 159 9.01 4.81 -6.44
N PRO A 160 8.46 4.59 -7.65
CA PRO A 160 7.69 3.39 -7.95
C PRO A 160 8.32 2.09 -7.41
N ALA A 161 9.65 1.93 -7.51
CA ALA A 161 10.35 0.73 -7.07
C ALA A 161 10.23 0.44 -5.56
N ASP A 162 10.02 1.47 -4.74
CA ASP A 162 9.86 1.34 -3.28
C ASP A 162 8.40 1.09 -2.86
N THR A 163 7.48 1.08 -3.82
CA THR A 163 6.04 0.95 -3.58
C THR A 163 5.66 -0.52 -3.40
N ASP A 164 5.00 -0.83 -2.29
CA ASP A 164 4.50 -2.17 -2.03
C ASP A 164 3.29 -2.49 -2.91
N THR A 165 3.00 -3.79 -3.10
CA THR A 165 1.85 -4.24 -3.91
C THR A 165 0.54 -3.58 -3.47
N ALA A 166 0.34 -3.40 -2.15
CA ALA A 166 -0.84 -2.73 -1.62
C ALA A 166 -0.95 -1.26 -2.09
N GLY A 167 0.17 -0.53 -2.17
CA GLY A 167 0.21 0.84 -2.67
C GLY A 167 -0.21 0.92 -4.14
N PHE A 168 0.30 0.03 -4.99
CA PHE A 168 -0.11 -0.05 -6.40
C PHE A 168 -1.58 -0.39 -6.58
N LEU A 169 -2.09 -1.42 -5.88
CA LEU A 169 -3.50 -1.79 -5.98
C LEU A 169 -4.42 -0.65 -5.52
N GLN A 170 -4.03 0.05 -4.46
CA GLN A 170 -4.81 1.18 -3.95
C GLN A 170 -4.75 2.39 -4.89
N LEU A 171 -3.59 2.69 -5.47
CA LEU A 171 -3.41 3.71 -6.52
C LEU A 171 -4.39 3.45 -7.68
N ILE A 172 -4.39 2.23 -8.22
CA ILE A 172 -5.24 1.86 -9.37
C ILE A 172 -6.72 1.99 -9.02
N ILE A 173 -7.14 1.55 -7.83
CA ILE A 173 -8.55 1.62 -7.38
C ILE A 173 -9.00 3.07 -7.15
N ASN A 174 -8.11 3.93 -6.66
CA ASN A 174 -8.48 5.28 -6.23
C ASN A 174 -8.30 6.36 -7.30
N CYS A 175 -7.71 6.03 -8.45
CA CYS A 175 -7.35 7.00 -9.47
C CYS A 175 -8.10 6.74 -10.78
N GLN A 176 -8.89 7.72 -11.24
CA GLN A 176 -9.72 7.64 -12.43
C GLN A 176 -8.92 7.44 -13.73
N LEU A 177 -7.64 7.83 -13.73
CA LEU A 177 -6.71 7.61 -14.84
C LEU A 177 -6.60 6.12 -15.25
N PHE A 178 -6.92 5.20 -14.32
CA PHE A 178 -6.86 3.76 -14.53
C PHE A 178 -8.21 3.11 -14.85
N ALA A 179 -9.34 3.79 -14.64
CA ALA A 179 -10.68 3.19 -14.64
C ALA A 179 -11.04 2.47 -15.95
N ASN A 180 -10.54 2.95 -17.09
CA ASN A 180 -10.78 2.35 -18.41
C ASN A 180 -9.59 1.54 -18.95
N ARG A 181 -8.54 1.36 -18.14
CA ARG A 181 -7.32 0.65 -18.54
C ARG A 181 -7.27 -0.77 -18.01
N LEU A 182 -7.87 -1.03 -16.85
CA LEU A 182 -7.90 -2.34 -16.21
C LEU A 182 -9.32 -2.67 -15.74
N VAL A 183 -9.66 -3.95 -15.77
CA VAL A 183 -10.90 -4.45 -15.14
C VAL A 183 -10.78 -4.32 -13.62
N GLU A 184 -11.53 -3.38 -13.03
CA GLU A 184 -11.50 -3.07 -11.58
C GLU A 184 -11.71 -4.31 -10.69
N ALA A 185 -12.57 -5.24 -11.11
CA ALA A 185 -12.84 -6.48 -10.38
C ALA A 185 -11.59 -7.35 -10.20
N LYS A 186 -10.67 -7.37 -11.19
CA LYS A 186 -9.42 -8.12 -11.10
C LYS A 186 -8.46 -7.49 -10.09
N VAL A 187 -8.35 -6.16 -10.10
CA VAL A 187 -7.53 -5.40 -9.14
C VAL A 187 -8.04 -5.62 -7.71
N LYS A 188 -9.36 -5.56 -7.50
CA LYS A 188 -9.99 -5.85 -6.20
C LYS A 188 -9.75 -7.30 -5.76
N SER A 189 -9.82 -8.25 -6.68
CA SER A 189 -9.56 -9.66 -6.40
C SER A 189 -8.13 -9.88 -5.89
N VAL A 190 -7.13 -9.23 -6.48
CA VAL A 190 -5.74 -9.32 -6.00
C VAL A 190 -5.56 -8.60 -4.65
N ARG A 191 -6.30 -7.52 -4.40
CA ARG A 191 -6.31 -6.87 -3.07
C ARG A 191 -6.87 -7.79 -1.99
N GLU A 192 -7.90 -8.57 -2.30
CA GLU A 192 -8.44 -9.60 -1.39
C GLU A 192 -7.40 -10.69 -1.12
N VAL A 193 -6.75 -11.22 -2.16
CA VAL A 193 -5.66 -12.19 -2.04
C VAL A 193 -4.57 -11.69 -1.09
N ARG A 194 -4.15 -10.43 -1.25
CA ARG A 194 -3.17 -9.81 -0.35
C ARG A 194 -3.65 -9.82 1.10
N ASN A 195 -4.90 -9.45 1.34
CA ASN A 195 -5.44 -9.42 2.70
C ASN A 195 -5.52 -10.82 3.31
N ASP A 196 -5.96 -11.81 2.52
CA ASP A 196 -6.02 -13.20 2.97
C ASP A 196 -4.63 -13.74 3.32
N ILE A 197 -3.61 -13.44 2.50
CA ILE A 197 -2.22 -13.84 2.78
C ILE A 197 -1.73 -13.22 4.10
N LEU A 198 -1.91 -11.92 4.30
CA LEU A 198 -1.34 -11.24 5.48
C LEU A 198 -2.13 -11.49 6.77
N HIS A 199 -3.41 -11.87 6.65
CA HIS A 199 -4.28 -12.22 7.76
C HIS A 199 -4.48 -13.74 7.92
N SER A 200 -3.74 -14.55 7.16
CA SER A 200 -3.78 -16.01 7.25
C SER A 200 -3.48 -16.50 8.68
N PRO A 201 -4.37 -17.31 9.29
CA PRO A 201 -4.10 -17.93 10.57
C PRO A 201 -2.85 -18.80 10.51
N ASN A 202 -1.93 -18.62 11.46
CA ASN A 202 -0.68 -19.39 11.57
C ASN A 202 0.26 -19.35 10.35
N PHE A 203 0.01 -18.43 9.40
CA PHE A 203 0.75 -18.31 8.14
C PHE A 203 0.64 -19.59 7.31
N GLU A 204 -0.59 -20.08 7.15
CA GLU A 204 -0.90 -21.31 6.44
C GLU A 204 -1.90 -21.02 5.32
N VAL A 205 -1.61 -21.54 4.13
CA VAL A 205 -2.46 -21.42 2.95
C VAL A 205 -2.69 -22.83 2.42
N THR A 206 -3.94 -23.17 2.07
CA THR A 206 -4.25 -24.48 1.50
C THR A 206 -3.79 -24.59 0.04
N SER A 207 -3.73 -25.79 -0.53
CA SER A 207 -3.43 -25.94 -1.95
C SER A 207 -4.46 -25.23 -2.84
N ALA A 208 -5.75 -25.31 -2.49
CA ALA A 208 -6.83 -24.70 -3.26
C ALA A 208 -6.76 -23.17 -3.23
N ASP A 209 -6.47 -22.60 -2.05
CA ASP A 209 -6.27 -21.16 -1.90
C ASP A 209 -5.05 -20.69 -2.68
N LEU A 210 -3.93 -21.42 -2.60
CA LEU A 210 -2.72 -21.08 -3.35
C LEU A 210 -3.02 -21.00 -4.86
N THR A 211 -3.61 -22.04 -5.45
CA THR A 211 -3.99 -22.03 -6.87
C THR A 211 -4.87 -20.82 -7.20
N THR A 212 -5.91 -20.58 -6.40
CA THR A 212 -6.82 -19.44 -6.59
C THR A 212 -6.09 -18.09 -6.52
N TYR A 213 -5.13 -17.95 -5.61
CA TYR A 213 -4.35 -16.74 -5.44
C TYR A 213 -3.44 -16.49 -6.64
N LEU A 214 -2.74 -17.52 -7.10
CA LEU A 214 -1.86 -17.42 -8.27
C LEU A 214 -2.68 -17.06 -9.52
N ASP A 215 -3.82 -17.71 -9.75
CA ASP A 215 -4.69 -17.44 -10.89
C ASP A 215 -5.20 -15.99 -10.90
N LYS A 216 -5.62 -15.46 -9.74
CA LYS A 216 -6.07 -14.06 -9.64
C LYS A 216 -4.94 -13.07 -9.96
N MET A 217 -3.71 -13.36 -9.52
CA MET A 217 -2.55 -12.50 -9.77
C MET A 217 -2.12 -12.55 -11.23
N THR A 218 -2.07 -13.73 -11.84
CA THR A 218 -1.72 -13.88 -13.26
C THR A 218 -2.81 -13.30 -14.17
N ASP A 219 -4.09 -13.51 -13.86
CA ASP A 219 -5.21 -12.95 -14.62
C ASP A 219 -5.21 -11.41 -14.62
N LEU A 220 -4.87 -10.77 -13.50
CA LEU A 220 -4.64 -9.32 -13.48
C LEU A 220 -3.48 -8.94 -14.40
N LEU A 221 -2.31 -9.56 -14.23
CA LEU A 221 -1.11 -9.21 -15.01
C LEU A 221 -1.29 -9.47 -16.51
N GLN A 222 -2.18 -10.38 -16.90
CA GLN A 222 -2.51 -10.73 -18.28
C GLN A 222 -3.52 -9.78 -18.93
N GLU A 223 -4.04 -8.78 -18.21
CA GLU A 223 -4.86 -7.72 -18.80
C GLU A 223 -4.16 -7.09 -20.02
N PRO A 224 -4.85 -6.85 -21.14
CA PRO A 224 -4.23 -6.33 -22.37
C PRO A 224 -3.41 -5.05 -22.17
N ALA A 225 -3.86 -4.15 -21.29
CA ALA A 225 -3.15 -2.91 -21.00
C ALA A 225 -1.79 -3.12 -20.32
N LEU A 226 -1.60 -4.24 -19.60
CA LEU A 226 -0.35 -4.59 -18.92
C LEU A 226 0.59 -5.37 -19.83
N GLN A 227 0.07 -6.11 -20.80
CA GLN A 227 0.88 -7.01 -21.63
C GLN A 227 1.88 -6.31 -22.55
N GLN A 228 1.75 -5.00 -22.77
CA GLN A 228 2.79 -4.20 -23.44
C GLN A 228 4.07 -4.05 -22.58
N TYR A 229 3.95 -4.11 -21.25
CA TYR A 229 5.07 -3.91 -20.33
C TYR A 229 5.86 -5.19 -20.07
N ALA A 230 7.18 -5.11 -20.16
CA ALA A 230 8.07 -6.23 -19.88
C ALA A 230 8.06 -6.61 -18.39
N SER A 231 7.81 -5.68 -17.47
CA SER A 231 7.60 -5.97 -16.05
C SER A 231 6.46 -6.97 -15.84
N ALA A 232 5.30 -6.75 -16.45
CA ALA A 232 4.12 -7.58 -16.28
C ALA A 232 4.33 -8.99 -16.84
N ARG A 233 4.91 -9.12 -18.04
CA ARG A 233 5.22 -10.43 -18.64
C ARG A 233 6.22 -11.21 -17.79
N ARG A 234 7.30 -10.55 -17.33
CA ARG A 234 8.28 -11.18 -16.42
C ARG A 234 7.65 -11.61 -15.10
N ALA A 235 6.76 -10.80 -14.53
CA ALA A 235 6.07 -11.14 -13.29
C ALA A 235 5.21 -12.41 -13.45
N VAL A 236 4.52 -12.58 -14.58
CA VAL A 236 3.78 -13.83 -14.89
C VAL A 236 4.74 -15.02 -14.97
N ASP A 237 5.86 -14.87 -15.68
CA ASP A 237 6.86 -15.95 -15.79
C ASP A 237 7.45 -16.32 -14.42
N GLU A 238 7.76 -15.35 -13.57
CA GLU A 238 8.26 -15.58 -12.22
C GLU A 238 7.20 -16.24 -11.32
N ILE A 239 5.93 -15.83 -11.41
CA ILE A 239 4.84 -16.49 -10.67
C ILE A 239 4.74 -17.97 -11.06
N ASN A 240 4.81 -18.28 -12.36
CA ASN A 240 4.78 -19.66 -12.85
C ASN A 240 6.00 -20.47 -12.37
N LYS A 241 7.18 -19.85 -12.32
CA LYS A 241 8.39 -20.49 -11.75
C LYS A 241 8.25 -20.76 -10.26
N ILE A 242 7.68 -19.82 -9.50
CA ILE A 242 7.43 -19.98 -8.06
C ILE A 242 6.48 -21.15 -7.81
N ASP A 243 5.43 -21.28 -8.62
CA ASP A 243 4.48 -22.40 -8.51
C ASP A 243 5.18 -23.75 -8.75
N ALA A 244 5.95 -23.85 -9.83
CA ALA A 244 6.68 -25.05 -10.20
C ALA A 244 7.82 -25.42 -9.22
N THR A 245 8.37 -24.45 -8.48
CA THR A 245 9.53 -24.67 -7.60
C THR A 245 9.13 -25.35 -6.29
N SER A 246 9.82 -26.40 -5.89
CA SER A 246 9.67 -26.97 -4.55
C SER A 246 10.53 -26.21 -3.54
N LEU A 247 9.91 -25.67 -2.48
CA LEU A 247 10.61 -24.90 -1.43
C LEU A 247 11.20 -25.80 -0.31
N ASP A 248 10.99 -27.11 -0.37
CA ASP A 248 11.42 -28.07 0.64
C ASP A 248 12.95 -28.28 0.73
N VAL A 249 13.72 -27.82 -0.27
CA VAL A 249 15.16 -28.14 -0.38
C VAL A 249 16.11 -26.99 0.00
N ASN A 250 15.66 -25.72 0.06
CA ASN A 250 16.56 -24.58 0.24
C ASN A 250 16.15 -23.62 1.37
N VAL A 251 16.56 -23.95 2.59
CA VAL A 251 16.31 -23.17 3.82
C VAL A 251 16.81 -21.73 3.75
N ALA A 252 17.90 -21.46 3.00
CA ALA A 252 18.43 -20.11 2.85
C ALA A 252 17.52 -19.25 1.96
N ALA A 253 17.12 -19.77 0.79
CA ALA A 253 16.16 -19.10 -0.08
C ALA A 253 14.83 -18.85 0.65
N VAL A 254 14.32 -19.84 1.39
CA VAL A 254 13.09 -19.72 2.18
C VAL A 254 13.18 -18.59 3.23
N ARG A 255 14.35 -18.40 3.85
CA ARG A 255 14.57 -17.36 4.86
C ARG A 255 14.56 -15.94 4.27
N ASP A 256 15.12 -15.75 3.08
CA ASP A 256 15.12 -14.44 2.42
C ASP A 256 13.70 -14.01 2.02
N HIS A 257 12.90 -14.95 1.51
CA HIS A 257 11.50 -14.70 1.17
C HIS A 257 10.64 -14.44 2.41
N GLU A 258 10.88 -15.18 3.49
CA GLU A 258 10.23 -14.94 4.78
C GLU A 258 10.51 -13.52 5.30
N SER A 259 11.75 -13.02 5.17
CA SER A 259 12.11 -11.65 5.57
C SER A 259 11.31 -10.59 4.81
N ILE A 260 11.11 -10.78 3.50
CA ILE A 260 10.33 -9.89 2.65
C ILE A 260 8.87 -9.84 3.12
N MET A 261 8.27 -11.00 3.37
CA MET A 261 6.88 -11.09 3.86
C MET A 261 6.71 -10.44 5.22
N TYR A 262 7.64 -10.66 6.14
CA TYR A 262 7.60 -9.99 7.44
C TYR A 262 7.80 -8.47 7.33
N LYS A 263 8.66 -7.97 6.43
CA LYS A 263 8.78 -6.52 6.21
C LYS A 263 7.44 -5.92 5.76
N GLN A 264 6.75 -6.57 4.82
CA GLN A 264 5.44 -6.11 4.35
C GLN A 264 4.40 -6.11 5.49
N MET A 265 4.36 -7.16 6.30
CA MET A 265 3.50 -7.24 7.48
C MET A 265 3.82 -6.18 8.54
N VAL A 266 5.10 -5.98 8.85
CA VAL A 266 5.54 -5.03 9.88
C VAL A 266 5.24 -3.60 9.43
N VAL A 267 5.43 -3.27 8.15
CA VAL A 267 5.05 -1.96 7.60
C VAL A 267 3.55 -1.72 7.80
N GLU A 268 2.69 -2.68 7.43
CA GLU A 268 1.25 -2.55 7.64
C GLU A 268 0.86 -2.43 9.11
N GLN A 269 1.40 -3.28 9.99
CA GLN A 269 1.09 -3.23 11.42
C GLN A 269 1.58 -1.93 12.07
N THR A 270 2.78 -1.47 11.71
CA THR A 270 3.35 -0.20 12.21
C THR A 270 2.52 0.99 11.73
N THR A 271 2.00 0.91 10.52
CA THR A 271 1.07 1.87 9.94
C THR A 271 -0.26 1.91 10.69
N ASN A 272 -0.87 0.74 10.95
CA ASN A 272 -2.09 0.63 11.75
C ASN A 272 -1.88 1.16 13.18
N LEU A 273 -0.70 0.94 13.76
CA LEU A 273 -0.31 1.49 15.07
C LEU A 273 -0.16 3.02 15.06
N LYS A 274 0.39 3.61 13.99
CA LYS A 274 0.48 5.08 13.83
C LYS A 274 -0.91 5.71 13.69
N VAL A 275 -1.83 5.06 12.98
CA VAL A 275 -3.24 5.48 12.86
C VAL A 275 -3.93 5.42 14.22
N PHE A 276 -3.75 4.35 14.99
CA PHE A 276 -4.34 4.19 16.33
C PHE A 276 -3.80 5.21 17.35
N ARG A 277 -2.48 5.49 17.35
CA ARG A 277 -1.89 6.55 18.20
C ARG A 277 -2.51 7.92 17.93
N ARG A 278 -2.75 8.26 16.67
CA ARG A 278 -3.43 9.51 16.28
C ARG A 278 -4.88 9.55 16.76
N TYR A 279 -5.60 8.44 16.66
CA TYR A 279 -6.98 8.34 17.16
C TYR A 279 -7.07 8.58 18.67
N LYS A 280 -6.11 8.02 19.44
CA LYS A 280 -5.98 8.27 20.89
C LYS A 280 -5.66 9.74 21.20
N GLN A 281 -4.75 10.37 20.45
CA GLN A 281 -4.40 11.79 20.64
C GLN A 281 -5.62 12.69 20.40
N THR A 282 -6.40 12.42 19.35
CA THR A 282 -7.61 13.19 19.01
C THR A 282 -8.72 13.00 20.05
N LEU A 283 -8.92 11.79 20.57
CA LEU A 283 -9.89 11.55 21.65
C LEU A 283 -9.48 12.24 22.96
N ILE A 284 -8.19 12.27 23.30
CA ILE A 284 -7.72 13.00 24.50
C ILE A 284 -7.98 14.51 24.38
N VAL A 285 -7.84 15.09 23.18
CA VAL A 285 -8.09 16.52 22.94
C VAL A 285 -9.58 16.88 22.92
N ILE A 286 -10.47 15.94 22.58
CA ILE A 286 -11.93 16.17 22.53
C ILE A 286 -12.59 16.07 23.93
N TYR A 287 -11.97 15.37 24.87
CA TYR A 287 -12.53 15.08 26.20
C TYR A 287 -11.75 15.75 27.36
N GLN A 288 -10.93 16.75 27.06
CA GLN A 288 -10.38 17.74 28.01
C GLN A 288 -11.08 19.07 27.83
#